data_AF-A0A5A9EJE8-F1
#
_entry.id   AF-A0A5A9EJE8-F1
#
_cell.length_a   1.000
_cell.length_b   1.000
_cell.length_c   1.000
_cell.angle_alpha   90.00
_cell.angle_beta   90.00
_cell.angle_gamma   90.00
#
_symmetry.space_group_name_H-M   'P 1'
#
loop_
_entity.id
_entity.type
_entity.pdbx_description
1 polymer ?
#
loop_
_entity_poly.entity_id
_entity_poly.type
_entity_poly.pdbx_seq_one_letter_code
_entity_poly.pdbx_strand_id
1 'polypeptide(L)'
;MSNQAEFNFYHINDRASGEFNSPETPYYVHEEAKKIFYVMLFKDPVTRACLNIIRVIANPYTTQEAHITIRGPYRGSDILYHRRSWKDKHDEAAVVIDGCGRFNFRDEHVVYLSSSNRSFTEDIWWKPDYQDGVLHITLYNGRDEKMADYLHKMLSHSEIGFKSRLTKLTPMSSRDKSQQDFAVYLAIEGKYIQKTVGMDLRLEDIYHLSFHSRARIIDRVWTYLLKHKSRSRL
;
A
#
# COMPACT_ATOMS: atom_id res chain seq x y z
N MET A 1 19.76 43.08 -33.10
CA MET A 1 18.96 42.98 -34.34
C MET A 1 18.36 41.57 -34.37
N SER A 2 17.42 41.22 -33.49
CA SER A 2 15.96 41.47 -33.52
C SER A 2 15.26 40.86 -34.75
N ASN A 3 14.79 39.61 -34.62
CA ASN A 3 13.69 39.08 -35.43
C ASN A 3 12.47 38.96 -34.51
N GLN A 4 11.56 39.92 -34.64
CA GLN A 4 10.18 39.84 -34.18
C GLN A 4 9.37 39.10 -35.25
N ALA A 5 8.64 38.07 -34.86
CA ALA A 5 7.60 37.47 -35.70
C ALA A 5 6.25 38.06 -35.27
N GLU A 6 5.58 38.67 -36.24
CA GLU A 6 4.32 39.41 -36.11
C GLU A 6 3.14 38.48 -35.84
N PHE A 7 2.27 38.93 -34.93
CA PHE A 7 0.95 38.39 -34.66
C PHE A 7 -0.04 38.92 -35.71
N ASN A 8 -0.65 38.04 -36.51
CA ASN A 8 -1.82 38.39 -37.32
C ASN A 8 -3.12 38.07 -36.56
N PHE A 9 -3.81 39.13 -36.16
CA PHE A 9 -5.22 39.13 -35.79
C PHE A 9 -6.10 39.00 -37.04
N TYR A 10 -7.13 38.16 -36.98
CA TYR A 10 -8.31 38.32 -37.82
C TYR A 10 -9.57 38.36 -36.94
N HIS A 11 -10.25 39.50 -36.98
CA HIS A 11 -11.61 39.67 -36.49
C HIS A 11 -12.62 39.42 -37.63
N ILE A 12 -13.56 38.51 -37.34
CA ILE A 12 -15.03 38.55 -37.53
C ILE A 12 -15.59 39.04 -38.88
N ASN A 13 -16.45 38.21 -39.49
CA ASN A 13 -17.72 38.66 -40.05
C ASN A 13 -18.82 37.59 -40.04
N ASP A 14 -20.04 38.11 -40.06
CA ASP A 14 -21.31 37.61 -39.56
C ASP A 14 -22.09 36.60 -40.44
N ARG A 15 -22.96 35.84 -39.76
CA ARG A 15 -24.29 35.31 -40.16
C ARG A 15 -24.44 34.40 -41.39
N ALA A 16 -24.95 33.18 -41.15
CA ALA A 16 -26.34 32.80 -41.49
C ALA A 16 -26.64 31.32 -41.17
N SER A 17 -27.78 31.11 -40.49
CA SER A 17 -28.64 29.92 -40.42
C SER A 17 -28.17 28.60 -41.06
N GLY A 18 -28.00 27.58 -40.24
CA GLY A 18 -27.98 26.18 -40.64
C GLY A 18 -28.02 25.29 -39.40
N GLU A 19 -29.13 24.59 -39.19
CA GLU A 19 -29.30 23.58 -38.16
C GLU A 19 -28.16 22.55 -38.24
N PHE A 20 -27.23 22.60 -37.28
CA PHE A 20 -26.29 21.53 -37.05
C PHE A 20 -26.80 20.72 -35.85
N ASN A 21 -27.45 19.59 -36.16
CA ASN A 21 -27.60 18.50 -35.22
C ASN A 21 -26.19 18.10 -34.74
N SER A 22 -25.79 18.57 -33.56
CA SER A 22 -24.58 18.05 -32.93
C SER A 22 -24.85 16.59 -32.59
N PRO A 23 -24.08 15.62 -33.13
CA PRO A 23 -24.17 14.27 -32.59
C PRO A 23 -23.81 14.35 -31.11
N GLU A 24 -24.72 13.91 -30.26
CA GLU A 24 -24.50 13.74 -28.83
C GLU A 24 -23.14 13.04 -28.67
N THR A 25 -22.13 13.78 -28.21
CA THR A 25 -20.87 13.18 -27.81
C THR A 25 -21.22 12.13 -26.77
N PRO A 26 -20.96 10.84 -27.01
CA PRO A 26 -21.24 9.84 -26.00
C PRO A 26 -20.44 10.23 -24.77
N TYR A 27 -21.13 10.38 -23.65
CA TYR A 27 -20.52 10.48 -22.34
C TYR A 27 -19.65 9.24 -22.16
N TYR A 28 -18.36 9.35 -22.51
CA TYR A 28 -17.37 8.37 -22.13
C TYR A 28 -17.26 8.45 -20.62
N VAL A 29 -18.03 7.60 -19.94
CA VAL A 29 -17.72 7.21 -18.57
C VAL A 29 -16.31 6.63 -18.66
N HIS A 30 -15.31 7.41 -18.26
CA HIS A 30 -13.95 6.91 -18.08
C HIS A 30 -14.03 5.85 -16.98
N GLU A 31 -14.25 4.60 -17.38
CA GLU A 31 -14.03 3.46 -16.52
C GLU A 31 -12.55 3.54 -16.11
N GLU A 32 -12.28 4.01 -14.89
CA GLU A 32 -10.92 4.22 -14.42
C GLU A 32 -10.15 2.91 -14.54
N ALA A 33 -9.25 2.85 -15.52
CA ALA A 33 -8.51 1.65 -15.86
C ALA A 33 -7.82 1.05 -14.62
N LYS A 34 -7.87 -0.28 -14.51
CA LYS A 34 -7.24 -1.07 -13.43
C LYS A 34 -5.78 -0.64 -13.26
N LYS A 35 -5.43 -0.13 -12.08
CA LYS A 35 -4.04 0.24 -11.74
C LYS A 35 -3.30 -1.00 -11.25
N ILE A 36 -2.11 -1.23 -11.80
CA ILE A 36 -1.20 -2.28 -11.32
C ILE A 36 -0.07 -1.64 -10.53
N PHE A 37 0.16 -2.19 -9.35
CA PHE A 37 1.33 -1.95 -8.53
C PHE A 37 2.21 -3.19 -8.54
N TYR A 38 3.50 -3.01 -8.32
CA TYR A 38 4.40 -4.12 -8.08
C TYR A 38 4.89 -4.05 -6.65
N VAL A 39 4.69 -5.14 -5.94
CA VAL A 39 4.90 -5.21 -4.50
C VAL A 39 5.83 -6.37 -4.15
N MET A 40 6.43 -6.30 -2.97
CA MET A 40 7.17 -7.39 -2.37
C MET A 40 6.55 -7.75 -1.02
N LEU A 41 6.39 -9.05 -0.78
CA LEU A 41 5.81 -9.61 0.46
C LEU A 41 6.91 -10.11 1.38
N PHE A 42 6.59 -10.29 2.66
CA PHE A 42 7.52 -10.84 3.65
C PHE A 42 7.70 -12.37 3.48
N LYS A 43 8.94 -12.85 3.37
CA LYS A 43 9.23 -14.30 3.30
C LYS A 43 9.11 -14.99 4.65
N ASP A 44 9.49 -14.30 5.72
CA ASP A 44 9.38 -14.84 7.07
C ASP A 44 7.90 -14.96 7.46
N PRO A 45 7.36 -16.18 7.61
CA PRO A 45 5.93 -16.36 7.82
C PRO A 45 5.47 -15.78 9.15
N VAL A 46 6.34 -15.70 10.16
CA VAL A 46 6.02 -15.08 11.45
C VAL A 46 5.83 -13.57 11.28
N THR A 47 6.77 -12.89 10.60
CA THR A 47 6.63 -11.45 10.30
C THR A 47 5.37 -11.18 9.51
N ARG A 48 5.18 -11.93 8.41
CA ARG A 48 4.01 -11.76 7.55
C ARG A 48 2.72 -11.90 8.34
N ALA A 49 2.60 -12.96 9.15
CA ALA A 49 1.42 -13.19 9.98
C ALA A 49 1.21 -12.06 11.00
N CYS A 50 2.24 -11.64 11.73
CA CYS A 50 2.10 -10.58 12.75
C CYS A 50 1.66 -9.26 12.13
N LEU A 51 2.26 -8.85 11.01
CA LEU A 51 1.88 -7.61 10.32
C LEU A 51 0.46 -7.70 9.76
N ASN A 52 0.06 -8.84 9.20
CA ASN A 52 -1.30 -9.05 8.71
C ASN A 52 -2.34 -9.05 9.85
N ILE A 53 -2.03 -9.68 11.00
CA ILE A 53 -2.91 -9.64 12.17
C ILE A 53 -3.09 -8.19 12.64
N ILE A 54 -2.02 -7.42 12.78
CA ILE A 54 -2.11 -6.00 13.17
C ILE A 54 -3.00 -5.23 12.20
N ARG A 55 -2.79 -5.40 10.89
CA ARG A 55 -3.61 -4.75 9.85
C ARG A 55 -5.09 -5.09 9.97
N VAL A 56 -5.43 -6.36 10.11
CA VAL A 56 -6.83 -6.82 10.20
C VAL A 56 -7.49 -6.33 11.49
N ILE A 57 -6.78 -6.38 12.62
CA ILE A 57 -7.32 -5.89 13.90
C ILE A 57 -7.52 -4.37 13.88
N ALA A 58 -6.60 -3.63 13.26
CA ALA A 58 -6.68 -2.18 13.18
C ALA A 58 -7.74 -1.71 12.16
N ASN A 59 -7.81 -2.36 11.00
CA ASN A 59 -8.83 -2.13 9.98
C ASN A 59 -9.31 -3.47 9.39
N PRO A 60 -10.48 -3.99 9.81
CA PRO A 60 -11.03 -5.25 9.31
C PRO A 60 -11.34 -5.23 7.80
N TYR A 61 -11.45 -4.05 7.20
CA TYR A 61 -11.70 -3.87 5.76
C TYR A 61 -10.41 -3.89 4.92
N THR A 62 -9.25 -4.19 5.50
CA THR A 62 -8.01 -4.35 4.72
C THR A 62 -8.11 -5.57 3.79
N THR A 63 -7.89 -5.35 2.49
CA THR A 63 -7.97 -6.39 1.46
C THR A 63 -6.62 -6.93 1.01
N GLN A 64 -5.54 -6.20 1.34
CA GLN A 64 -4.18 -6.54 0.92
C GLN A 64 -3.31 -6.89 2.12
N GLU A 65 -2.50 -7.94 1.95
CA GLU A 65 -1.45 -8.33 2.91
C GLU A 65 -0.44 -7.20 3.11
N ALA A 66 0.27 -7.23 4.23
CA ALA A 66 1.41 -6.37 4.49
C ALA A 66 2.47 -6.55 3.40
N HIS A 67 2.78 -5.46 2.72
CA HIS A 67 3.68 -5.46 1.57
C HIS A 67 4.44 -4.13 1.51
N ILE A 68 5.50 -4.12 0.71
CA ILE A 68 6.15 -2.88 0.27
C ILE A 68 5.77 -2.67 -1.19
N THR A 69 5.17 -1.52 -1.49
CA THR A 69 4.95 -1.08 -2.87
C THR A 69 6.26 -0.56 -3.43
N ILE A 70 6.79 -1.23 -4.45
CA ILE A 70 8.07 -0.88 -5.08
C ILE A 70 7.84 0.00 -6.31
N ARG A 71 6.82 -0.32 -7.12
CA ARG A 71 6.54 0.42 -8.36
C ARG A 71 5.06 0.60 -8.65
N GLY A 72 4.77 1.59 -9.49
CA GLY A 72 3.44 1.92 -9.97
C GLY A 72 2.90 3.21 -9.32
N PRO A 73 1.65 3.58 -9.63
CA PRO A 73 0.69 2.80 -10.43
C PRO A 73 1.00 2.79 -11.93
N TYR A 74 0.79 1.64 -12.59
CA TYR A 74 0.77 1.50 -14.06
C TYR A 74 -0.66 1.40 -14.57
N ARG A 75 -0.95 1.98 -15.75
CA ARG A 75 -2.26 1.92 -16.42
C ARG A 75 -2.09 1.37 -17.84
N GLY A 76 -3.09 0.65 -18.36
CA GLY A 76 -3.17 0.28 -19.78
C GLY A 76 -1.93 -0.46 -20.33
N SER A 77 -1.42 0.01 -21.47
CA SER A 77 -0.29 -0.60 -22.20
C SER A 77 1.05 -0.56 -21.47
N ASP A 78 1.23 0.32 -20.48
CA ASP A 78 2.49 0.48 -19.73
C ASP A 78 2.90 -0.81 -18.99
N ILE A 79 1.90 -1.63 -18.64
CA ILE A 79 2.08 -2.93 -17.97
C ILE A 79 3.02 -3.84 -18.79
N LEU A 80 2.91 -3.85 -20.12
CA LEU A 80 3.64 -4.78 -20.98
C LEU A 80 5.09 -4.32 -21.23
N TYR A 81 5.30 -3.01 -21.41
CA TYR A 81 6.63 -2.44 -21.65
C TYR A 81 7.55 -2.67 -20.45
N HIS A 82 7.02 -2.51 -19.24
CA HIS A 82 7.83 -2.68 -18.05
C HIS A 82 7.99 -4.16 -17.64
N ARG A 83 7.08 -5.08 -17.96
CA ARG A 83 7.13 -6.46 -17.42
C ARG A 83 8.40 -7.27 -17.75
N ARG A 84 9.09 -6.99 -18.86
CA ARG A 84 10.20 -7.84 -19.37
C ARG A 84 11.58 -7.55 -18.80
N SER A 85 11.85 -6.36 -18.26
CA SER A 85 13.23 -5.91 -17.98
C SER A 85 13.67 -6.01 -16.52
N TRP A 86 12.76 -6.29 -15.58
CA TRP A 86 13.07 -6.36 -14.13
C TRP A 86 12.67 -7.67 -13.45
N LYS A 87 11.82 -8.48 -14.09
CA LYS A 87 11.32 -9.72 -13.49
C LYS A 87 12.46 -10.70 -13.16
N ASP A 88 13.51 -10.68 -13.97
CA ASP A 88 14.66 -11.58 -13.84
C ASP A 88 15.81 -10.99 -12.99
N LYS A 89 15.73 -9.71 -12.59
CA LYS A 89 16.81 -9.03 -11.86
C LYS A 89 16.63 -9.07 -10.34
N HIS A 90 15.41 -9.28 -9.83
CA HIS A 90 15.09 -9.10 -8.41
C HIS A 90 14.18 -10.20 -7.87
N ASP A 91 14.75 -11.39 -7.70
CA ASP A 91 14.05 -12.54 -7.11
C ASP A 91 13.80 -12.36 -5.61
N GLU A 92 14.68 -11.71 -4.87
CA GLU A 92 14.53 -11.51 -3.42
C GLU A 92 15.26 -10.23 -2.98
N ALA A 93 14.80 -9.64 -1.88
CA ALA A 93 15.44 -8.48 -1.28
C ALA A 93 15.48 -8.60 0.24
N ALA A 94 16.37 -7.84 0.87
CA ALA A 94 16.38 -7.67 2.32
C ALA A 94 16.13 -6.19 2.65
N VAL A 95 15.28 -5.95 3.63
CA VAL A 95 14.96 -4.60 4.12
C VAL A 95 15.28 -4.49 5.59
N VAL A 96 15.67 -3.30 6.00
CA VAL A 96 15.74 -2.90 7.41
C VAL A 96 14.44 -2.14 7.70
N ILE A 97 13.77 -2.50 8.78
CA ILE A 97 12.63 -1.77 9.33
C ILE A 97 13.12 -1.10 10.60
N ASP A 98 13.12 0.23 10.61
CA ASP A 98 13.86 1.07 11.55
C ASP A 98 13.07 2.26 12.10
N GLY A 99 11.79 2.39 11.75
CA GLY A 99 10.97 3.48 12.25
C GLY A 99 9.52 3.35 11.83
N CYS A 100 8.78 4.43 12.05
CA CYS A 100 7.38 4.55 11.68
C CYS A 100 7.05 5.98 11.28
N GLY A 101 5.92 6.15 10.61
CA GLY A 101 5.39 7.47 10.33
C GLY A 101 3.89 7.44 10.08
N ARG A 102 3.38 8.61 9.73
CA ARG A 102 1.97 8.83 9.44
C ARG A 102 1.80 9.76 8.26
N PHE A 103 0.84 9.43 7.39
CA PHE A 103 0.29 10.40 6.44
C PHE A 103 -1.12 10.76 6.88
N ASN A 104 -1.42 12.05 6.87
CA ASN A 104 -2.75 12.57 7.15
C ASN A 104 -3.30 13.18 5.85
N PHE A 105 -4.38 12.58 5.37
CA PHE A 105 -5.23 13.14 4.32
C PHE A 105 -6.50 13.68 4.96
N ARG A 106 -7.31 14.46 4.22
CA ARG A 106 -8.50 15.14 4.78
C ARG A 106 -9.41 14.20 5.59
N ASP A 107 -9.66 12.99 5.09
CA ASP A 107 -10.58 12.03 5.71
C ASP A 107 -9.96 10.63 5.91
N GLU A 108 -8.64 10.51 5.74
CA GLU A 108 -7.95 9.23 5.82
C GLU A 108 -6.62 9.35 6.55
N HIS A 109 -6.37 8.39 7.44
CA HIS A 109 -5.13 8.27 8.18
C HIS A 109 -4.38 7.02 7.75
N VAL A 110 -3.11 7.20 7.40
CA VAL A 110 -2.21 6.10 7.07
C VAL A 110 -1.13 6.02 8.13
N VAL A 111 -1.00 4.88 8.81
CA VAL A 111 0.12 4.59 9.71
C VAL A 111 0.98 3.52 9.08
N TYR A 112 2.29 3.72 9.07
CA TYR A 112 3.22 2.83 8.40
C TYR A 112 4.51 2.62 9.19
N LEU A 113 5.18 1.50 8.90
CA LEU A 113 6.58 1.27 9.28
C LEU A 113 7.47 1.83 8.18
N SER A 114 8.50 2.60 8.54
CA SER A 114 9.54 2.98 7.61
C SER A 114 10.48 1.81 7.40
N SER A 115 11.03 1.73 6.19
CA SER A 115 12.04 0.77 5.85
C SER A 115 13.10 1.39 4.96
N SER A 116 14.31 0.86 5.06
CA SER A 116 15.42 1.24 4.23
C SER A 116 15.99 0.00 3.55
N ASN A 117 16.45 0.19 2.31
CA ASN A 117 17.15 -0.84 1.56
C ASN A 117 18.23 -0.18 0.71
N ARG A 118 19.49 -0.49 0.98
CA ARG A 118 20.61 0.02 0.19
C ARG A 118 20.72 -0.63 -1.20
N SER A 119 20.04 -1.75 -1.42
CA SER A 119 20.10 -2.54 -2.66
C SER A 119 18.95 -2.26 -3.63
N PHE A 120 17.96 -1.43 -3.26
CA PHE A 120 16.99 -0.96 -4.23
C PHE A 120 17.63 0.16 -5.06
N THR A 121 18.06 -0.17 -6.27
CA THR A 121 18.58 0.80 -7.23
C THR A 121 17.43 1.63 -7.83
N GLU A 122 17.75 2.80 -8.37
CA GLU A 122 16.80 3.67 -9.09
C GLU A 122 16.06 2.93 -10.21
N ASP A 123 16.70 1.92 -10.82
CA ASP A 123 16.09 1.06 -11.86
C ASP A 123 14.87 0.26 -11.37
N ILE A 124 14.82 -0.03 -10.07
CA ILE A 124 13.74 -0.79 -9.43
C ILE A 124 12.71 0.16 -8.83
N TRP A 125 13.17 1.26 -8.24
CA TRP A 125 12.29 2.19 -7.55
C TRP A 125 11.76 3.25 -8.52
N TRP A 126 10.59 2.97 -9.12
CA TRP A 126 9.93 3.90 -10.02
C TRP A 126 8.48 4.14 -9.61
N LYS A 127 8.24 5.33 -9.08
CA LYS A 127 6.92 5.85 -8.70
C LYS A 127 6.76 7.26 -9.28
N PRO A 128 6.23 7.40 -10.51
CA PRO A 128 6.15 8.71 -11.17
C PRO A 128 5.30 9.70 -10.38
N ASP A 129 4.31 9.19 -9.64
CA ASP A 129 3.41 9.98 -8.80
C ASP A 129 3.97 10.22 -7.37
N TYR A 130 5.10 9.62 -6.99
CA TYR A 130 5.65 9.65 -5.62
C TYR A 130 7.19 9.74 -5.63
N GLN A 131 7.71 10.83 -6.20
CA GLN A 131 9.13 10.98 -6.57
C GLN A 131 10.13 10.87 -5.41
N ASP A 132 9.73 11.15 -4.16
CA ASP A 132 10.59 11.01 -2.96
C ASP A 132 10.19 9.85 -2.04
N GLY A 133 9.53 8.83 -2.60
CA GLY A 133 8.76 7.86 -1.84
C GLY A 133 9.52 7.18 -0.70
N VAL A 134 9.01 7.36 0.52
CA VAL A 134 9.42 6.56 1.68
C VAL A 134 9.08 5.10 1.40
N LEU A 135 10.07 4.22 1.47
CA LEU A 135 9.89 2.77 1.50
C LEU A 135 9.12 2.42 2.78
N HIS A 136 7.86 2.05 2.66
CA HIS A 136 7.01 1.85 3.83
C HIS A 136 6.16 0.59 3.75
N ILE A 137 5.77 0.11 4.92
CA ILE A 137 4.76 -0.94 5.10
C ILE A 137 3.59 -0.33 5.81
N THR A 138 2.47 -0.17 5.10
CA THR A 138 1.23 0.29 5.72
C THR A 138 0.77 -0.73 6.77
N LEU A 139 0.44 -0.25 7.96
CA LEU A 139 -0.20 -1.04 9.01
C LEU A 139 -1.67 -0.65 9.18
N TYR A 140 -2.00 0.59 8.85
CA TYR A 140 -3.36 1.11 8.91
C TYR A 140 -3.59 2.08 7.77
N ASN A 141 -4.76 1.98 7.14
CA ASN A 141 -5.32 2.98 6.25
C ASN A 141 -6.83 3.01 6.51
N GLY A 142 -7.36 4.11 7.03
CA GLY A 142 -8.78 4.23 7.36
C GLY A 142 -9.15 5.56 8.02
N ARG A 143 -10.42 5.70 8.39
CA ARG A 143 -11.00 6.95 8.93
C ARG A 143 -11.04 7.04 10.46
N ASP A 144 -10.69 5.96 11.16
CA ASP A 144 -10.65 5.93 12.63
C ASP A 144 -9.35 6.56 13.13
N GLU A 145 -9.42 7.87 13.39
CA GLU A 145 -8.31 8.66 13.94
C GLU A 145 -7.78 8.08 15.24
N LYS A 146 -8.66 7.60 16.13
CA LYS A 146 -8.28 7.06 17.43
C LYS A 146 -7.40 5.81 17.28
N MET A 147 -7.72 4.94 16.32
CA MET A 147 -6.88 3.79 15.98
C MET A 147 -5.54 4.23 15.39
N ALA A 148 -5.55 5.22 14.49
CA ALA A 148 -4.33 5.76 13.89
C ALA A 148 -3.38 6.38 14.93
N ASP A 149 -3.92 7.19 15.84
CA ASP A 149 -3.19 7.80 16.95
C ASP A 149 -2.56 6.75 17.85
N TYR A 150 -3.35 5.74 18.23
CA TYR A 150 -2.89 4.65 19.07
C TYR A 150 -1.73 3.89 18.41
N LEU A 151 -1.89 3.48 17.15
CA LEU A 151 -0.85 2.76 16.42
C LEU A 151 0.43 3.59 16.29
N HIS A 152 0.31 4.86 15.87
CA HIS A 152 1.46 5.72 15.72
C HIS A 152 2.18 5.96 17.06
N LYS A 153 1.43 6.16 18.15
CA LYS A 153 1.99 6.29 19.50
C LYS A 153 2.68 4.99 19.94
N MET A 154 2.04 3.84 19.80
CA MET A 154 2.64 2.55 20.17
C MET A 154 3.96 2.32 19.42
N LEU A 155 3.99 2.57 18.12
CA LEU A 155 5.16 2.38 17.26
C LEU A 155 6.28 3.35 17.60
N SER A 156 5.99 4.64 17.79
CA SER A 156 7.00 5.66 18.12
C SER A 156 7.66 5.46 19.49
N HIS A 157 6.99 4.79 20.43
CA HIS A 157 7.58 4.41 21.72
C HIS A 157 8.22 3.02 21.71
N SER A 158 8.20 2.32 20.59
CA SER A 158 8.82 1.00 20.44
C SER A 158 10.24 1.12 19.90
N GLU A 159 11.14 0.25 20.34
CA GLU A 159 12.45 0.08 19.72
C GLU A 159 12.32 -0.67 18.38
N ILE A 160 11.91 0.06 17.34
CA ILE A 160 11.77 -0.50 15.99
C ILE A 160 13.16 -0.74 15.40
N GLY A 161 13.48 -2.00 15.14
CA GLY A 161 14.71 -2.37 14.45
C GLY A 161 14.74 -3.84 14.12
N PHE A 162 14.57 -4.22 12.86
CA PHE A 162 14.83 -5.59 12.43
C PHE A 162 15.03 -5.71 10.93
N LYS A 163 15.73 -6.77 10.52
CA LYS A 163 15.87 -7.14 9.11
C LYS A 163 14.78 -8.13 8.72
N SER A 164 14.31 -8.04 7.48
CA SER A 164 13.46 -9.08 6.90
C SER A 164 13.78 -9.32 5.44
N ARG A 165 13.61 -10.58 5.02
CA ARG A 165 13.65 -10.97 3.61
C ARG A 165 12.29 -10.80 2.96
N LEU A 166 12.31 -10.42 1.70
CA LEU A 166 11.16 -10.19 0.85
C LEU A 166 11.14 -11.13 -0.33
N THR A 167 9.93 -11.47 -0.78
CA THR A 167 9.69 -12.28 -1.98
C THR A 167 10.10 -11.52 -3.24
N LYS A 168 10.07 -12.23 -4.37
CA LYS A 168 10.13 -11.60 -5.69
C LYS A 168 9.01 -10.59 -5.89
N LEU A 169 9.31 -9.65 -6.77
CA LEU A 169 8.37 -8.63 -7.20
C LEU A 169 7.11 -9.28 -7.81
N THR A 170 5.95 -8.96 -7.25
CA THR A 170 4.66 -9.56 -7.63
C THR A 170 3.68 -8.46 -8.02
N PRO A 171 2.98 -8.58 -9.17
CA PRO A 171 1.96 -7.62 -9.55
C PRO A 171 0.76 -7.71 -8.60
N MET A 172 0.23 -6.56 -8.21
CA MET A 172 -0.95 -6.40 -7.36
C MET A 172 -1.87 -5.36 -8.00
N SER A 173 -3.16 -5.64 -8.01
CA SER A 173 -4.17 -4.77 -8.59
C SER A 173 -4.84 -3.91 -7.51
N SER A 174 -5.13 -2.64 -7.83
CA SER A 174 -5.87 -1.74 -6.94
C SER A 174 -7.36 -2.08 -6.80
N ARG A 175 -7.92 -2.87 -7.74
CA ARG A 175 -9.35 -3.23 -7.80
C ARG A 175 -9.52 -4.67 -8.28
N ASP A 176 -8.81 -5.62 -7.67
CA ASP A 176 -9.15 -7.01 -7.94
C ASP A 176 -10.45 -7.31 -7.20
N LYS A 177 -11.58 -7.27 -7.91
CA LYS A 177 -12.90 -7.66 -7.36
C LYS A 177 -12.91 -9.12 -6.85
N SER A 178 -11.87 -9.89 -7.16
CA SER A 178 -11.57 -11.23 -6.64
C SER A 178 -10.85 -11.24 -5.30
N GLN A 179 -10.26 -10.11 -4.86
CA GLN A 179 -9.87 -9.93 -3.46
C GLN A 179 -11.16 -9.78 -2.67
N GLN A 180 -11.70 -10.93 -2.27
CA GLN A 180 -12.82 -11.02 -1.36
C GLN A 180 -12.49 -10.17 -0.13
N ASP A 181 -13.53 -9.53 0.42
CA ASP A 181 -13.48 -9.12 1.83
C ASP A 181 -12.88 -10.30 2.61
N PHE A 182 -11.93 -10.04 3.51
CA PHE A 182 -11.25 -11.06 4.35
C PHE A 182 -10.08 -11.84 3.75
N ALA A 183 -9.67 -11.59 2.50
CA ALA A 183 -8.53 -12.30 1.91
C ALA A 183 -7.27 -12.28 2.79
N VAL A 184 -7.00 -11.16 3.46
CA VAL A 184 -5.86 -11.02 4.39
C VAL A 184 -6.02 -11.91 5.62
N TYR A 185 -7.21 -11.94 6.20
CA TYR A 185 -7.49 -12.76 7.38
C TYR A 185 -7.38 -14.24 7.06
N LEU A 186 -7.97 -14.68 5.94
CA LEU A 186 -7.92 -16.07 5.49
C LEU A 186 -6.50 -16.55 5.13
N ALA A 187 -5.60 -15.63 4.77
CA ALA A 187 -4.19 -15.93 4.53
C ALA A 187 -3.37 -16.13 5.82
N ILE A 188 -3.90 -15.79 7.00
CA ILE A 188 -3.22 -15.97 8.28
C ILE A 188 -3.46 -17.40 8.76
N GLU A 189 -2.39 -18.20 8.82
CA GLU A 189 -2.50 -19.54 9.42
C GLU A 189 -2.90 -19.44 10.90
N GLY A 190 -3.96 -20.16 11.31
CA GLY A 190 -4.51 -20.09 12.67
C GLY A 190 -3.48 -20.36 13.78
N LYS A 191 -2.43 -21.14 13.50
CA LYS A 191 -1.30 -21.35 14.44
C LYS A 191 -0.62 -20.05 14.87
N TYR A 192 -0.61 -19.01 14.02
CA TYR A 192 -0.03 -17.71 14.36
C TYR A 192 -0.99 -16.87 15.19
N ILE A 193 -2.29 -16.93 14.93
CA ILE A 193 -3.31 -16.30 15.76
C ILE A 193 -3.24 -16.87 17.18
N GLN A 194 -3.27 -18.20 17.32
CA GLN A 194 -3.18 -18.85 18.63
C GLN A 194 -1.89 -18.50 19.38
N LYS A 195 -0.73 -18.46 18.68
CA LYS A 195 0.57 -18.14 19.29
C LYS A 195 0.70 -16.68 19.74
N THR A 196 0.04 -15.75 19.06
CA THR A 196 0.23 -14.30 19.28
C THR A 196 -0.91 -13.68 20.09
N VAL A 197 -2.15 -14.04 19.79
CA VAL A 197 -3.36 -13.52 20.42
C VAL A 197 -3.71 -14.33 21.68
N GLY A 198 -3.44 -15.64 21.66
CA GLY A 198 -3.71 -16.56 22.77
C GLY A 198 -5.15 -17.09 22.81
N MET A 199 -5.92 -16.87 21.75
CA MET A 199 -7.29 -17.36 21.59
C MET A 199 -7.59 -17.60 20.11
N ASP A 200 -8.60 -18.42 19.86
CA ASP A 200 -9.22 -18.47 18.54
C ASP A 200 -9.98 -17.16 18.31
N LEU A 201 -9.71 -16.51 17.19
CA LEU A 201 -10.25 -15.20 16.89
C LEU A 201 -10.93 -15.31 15.54
N ARG A 202 -12.26 -15.46 15.53
CA ARG A 202 -13.00 -15.56 14.28
C ARG A 202 -13.18 -14.18 13.68
N LEU A 203 -13.39 -14.14 12.38
CA LEU A 203 -13.53 -12.91 11.63
C LEU A 203 -14.71 -12.05 12.12
N GLU A 204 -15.84 -12.69 12.43
CA GLU A 204 -17.03 -12.02 12.95
C GLU A 204 -16.73 -11.34 14.28
N ASP A 205 -15.92 -11.99 15.14
CA ASP A 205 -15.54 -11.45 16.44
C ASP A 205 -14.73 -10.16 16.28
N ILE A 206 -13.88 -10.06 15.23
CA ILE A 206 -13.03 -8.88 14.96
C ILE A 206 -13.85 -7.61 14.74
N TYR A 207 -14.97 -7.72 14.02
CA TYR A 207 -15.87 -6.59 13.77
C TYR A 207 -16.48 -6.02 15.05
N HIS A 208 -16.69 -6.88 16.05
CA HIS A 208 -17.31 -6.53 17.32
C HIS A 208 -16.31 -6.19 18.44
N LEU A 209 -15.00 -6.31 18.18
CA LEU A 209 -13.99 -5.93 19.17
C LEU A 209 -14.06 -4.44 19.49
N SER A 210 -14.18 -4.13 20.78
CA SER A 210 -13.96 -2.77 21.29
C SER A 210 -12.56 -2.26 20.93
N PHE A 211 -12.39 -0.93 20.90
CA PHE A 211 -11.08 -0.29 20.74
C PHE A 211 -10.03 -0.86 21.70
N HIS A 212 -10.36 -1.00 22.99
CA HIS A 212 -9.43 -1.52 24.01
C HIS A 212 -9.02 -2.97 23.74
N SER A 213 -9.95 -3.79 23.27
CA SER A 213 -9.65 -5.17 22.88
C SER A 213 -8.71 -5.21 21.67
N ARG A 214 -8.97 -4.39 20.65
CA ARG A 214 -8.11 -4.28 19.45
C ARG A 214 -6.71 -3.83 19.83
N ALA A 215 -6.58 -2.75 20.61
CA ALA A 215 -5.32 -2.24 21.11
C ALA A 215 -4.52 -3.33 21.83
N ARG A 216 -5.13 -4.00 22.81
CA ARG A 216 -4.46 -5.08 23.56
C ARG A 216 -3.96 -6.22 22.67
N ILE A 217 -4.71 -6.59 21.63
CA ILE A 217 -4.28 -7.61 20.67
C ILE A 217 -3.08 -7.11 19.86
N ILE A 218 -3.15 -5.89 19.35
CA ILE A 218 -2.06 -5.25 18.60
C ILE A 218 -0.77 -5.22 19.45
N ASP A 219 -0.84 -4.78 20.70
CA ASP A 219 0.31 -4.74 21.62
C ASP A 219 0.97 -6.12 21.78
N ARG A 220 0.16 -7.17 21.94
CA ARG A 220 0.64 -8.55 22.09
C ARG A 220 1.34 -9.05 20.83
N VAL A 221 0.71 -8.83 19.67
CA VAL A 221 1.24 -9.25 18.38
C VAL A 221 2.53 -8.51 18.06
N TRP A 222 2.57 -7.20 18.31
CA TRP A 222 3.75 -6.37 18.13
C TRP A 222 4.91 -6.80 19.03
N THR A 223 4.63 -7.01 20.32
CA THR A 223 5.62 -7.52 21.29
C THR A 223 6.17 -8.88 20.87
N TYR A 224 5.31 -9.77 20.38
CA TYR A 224 5.71 -11.08 19.88
C TYR A 224 6.65 -10.95 18.66
N LEU A 225 6.30 -10.08 17.70
CA LEU A 225 7.12 -9.82 16.53
C LEU A 225 8.51 -9.34 16.90
N LEU A 226 8.63 -8.35 17.80
CA LEU A 226 9.94 -7.84 18.23
C LEU A 226 10.77 -8.92 18.93
N LYS A 227 10.16 -9.74 19.79
CA LYS A 227 10.83 -10.89 20.44
C LYS A 227 11.28 -11.96 19.45
N HIS A 228 10.47 -12.23 18.42
CA HIS A 228 10.84 -13.16 17.37
C HIS A 228 12.06 -12.64 16.59
N LYS A 229 12.08 -11.34 16.28
CA LYS A 229 13.17 -10.71 15.52
C LYS A 229 14.45 -10.52 16.30
N SER A 230 14.39 -10.31 17.61
CA SER A 230 15.61 -10.24 18.43
C SER A 230 16.34 -11.59 18.51
N ARG A 231 15.60 -12.70 18.54
CA ARG A 231 16.18 -14.06 18.56
C ARG A 231 16.86 -14.47 17.26
N SER A 232 16.42 -13.91 16.12
CA SER A 232 17.02 -14.19 14.81
C SER A 232 18.26 -13.32 14.49
N ARG A 233 18.75 -12.52 15.46
CA ARG A 233 19.99 -11.75 15.33
C ARG A 233 21.25 -12.52 15.79
N LEU A 234 21.08 -13.74 16.31
CA LEU A 234 22.13 -14.71 16.63
C LEU A 234 22.25 -15.74 15.50
#